data_AF-A0A957JKM2-F1
#
_entry.id   AF-A0A957JKM2-F1
#
_cell.length_a   1.000
_cell.length_b   1.000
_cell.length_c   1.000
_cell.angle_alpha   90.00
_cell.angle_beta   90.00
_cell.angle_gamma   90.00
#
_symmetry.space_group_name_H-M   'P 1'
#
loop_
_entity.id
_entity.type
_entity.pdbx_description
1 polymer ?
#
loop_
_entity_poly.entity_id
_entity_poly.type
_entity_poly.pdbx_seq_one_letter_code
_entity_poly.pdbx_strand_id
1 'polypeptide(L)'
;IGPDYMIDVDFLRDGERFRLTGLPPKPEMLAQIRRMTQARTAHGVRWLQEEAWEFFMLVYTSTDRVSHFFWDEVPALLAGQPSPNQAELLAFFHELDEGIGQLAAAAGPETNILFMSDHGFGPAPDRRFYVNVWLEQLGLLRPRPGEGLLDLDYWRIRLARNKRLKAALRRILPQSTQDAVQKTTSQAGGQKEAFDWANTQAFFVPIYFHVCGVEVNVQGEHRAGSVPAGAQYEAVRDQIIAAAQQLRDPATGRAIVTLAARREALYDGPYVHDFPDVILVLEPEYIGAGSLAGSSLFEPHPDPMRPGEHREDGIFIASGPRVVPRPGALPNLKLWDVTATILYALDVAIPAGLDGRV
;
A
#
# COMPACT_ATOMS: atom_id res chain seq x y z
N ILE A 1 3.62 28.69 -10.16
CA ILE A 1 2.50 28.10 -9.40
C ILE A 1 1.97 29.22 -8.49
N GLY A 2 0.72 29.67 -8.66
CA GLY A 2 0.17 30.83 -7.94
C GLY A 2 0.00 30.58 -6.43
N PRO A 3 -0.26 31.63 -5.62
CA PRO A 3 -0.36 31.52 -4.16
C PRO A 3 -1.52 30.62 -3.69
N ASP A 4 -2.53 30.40 -4.52
CA ASP A 4 -3.74 29.64 -4.17
C ASP A 4 -3.66 28.15 -4.56
N TYR A 5 -2.54 27.69 -5.16
CA TYR A 5 -2.39 26.29 -5.57
C TYR A 5 -2.05 25.39 -4.38
N MET A 6 -2.90 24.40 -4.13
CA MET A 6 -2.72 23.40 -3.08
C MET A 6 -2.05 22.14 -3.60
N ILE A 7 -0.81 21.88 -3.15
CA ILE A 7 -0.08 20.64 -3.46
C ILE A 7 -0.78 19.44 -2.79
N ASP A 8 -1.23 19.57 -1.55
CA ASP A 8 -1.98 18.55 -0.81
C ASP A 8 -2.86 19.21 0.27
N VAL A 9 -3.64 18.40 0.99
CA VAL A 9 -4.49 18.82 2.11
C VAL A 9 -3.68 19.18 3.35
N ASP A 10 -4.12 20.23 4.07
CA ASP A 10 -3.39 20.78 5.22
C ASP A 10 -3.33 19.79 6.38
N PHE A 11 -4.35 18.97 6.57
CA PHE A 11 -4.35 18.00 7.68
C PHE A 11 -3.35 16.84 7.53
N LEU A 12 -2.83 16.62 6.31
CA LEU A 12 -1.73 15.69 6.09
C LEU A 12 -0.37 16.39 6.13
N ARG A 13 -0.32 17.72 6.00
CA ARG A 13 0.91 18.49 5.87
C ARG A 13 1.14 19.43 7.05
N ASP A 14 2.25 19.22 7.75
CA ASP A 14 2.79 20.20 8.68
C ASP A 14 4.13 20.73 8.18
N GLY A 15 4.09 21.89 7.50
CA GLY A 15 5.23 22.37 6.73
C GLY A 15 5.61 21.38 5.62
N GLU A 16 6.71 20.66 5.83
CA GLU A 16 7.24 19.65 4.90
C GLU A 16 7.01 18.20 5.35
N ARG A 17 6.35 17.95 6.48
CA ARG A 17 6.19 16.60 7.05
C ARG A 17 4.76 16.07 6.94
N PHE A 18 4.64 14.78 6.61
CA PHE A 18 3.38 14.04 6.64
C PHE A 18 2.93 13.73 8.08
N ARG A 19 1.65 13.94 8.40
CA ARG A 19 1.04 13.55 9.69
C ARG A 19 -0.20 12.67 9.50
N LEU A 20 -0.35 11.66 10.35
CA LEU A 20 -1.55 10.79 10.43
C LEU A 20 -2.21 10.83 11.82
N THR A 21 -1.80 11.76 12.70
CA THR A 21 -2.35 11.93 14.05
C THR A 21 -2.96 13.32 14.20
N GLY A 22 -4.07 13.42 14.93
CA GLY A 22 -4.78 14.70 15.06
C GLY A 22 -5.57 15.07 13.80
N LEU A 23 -6.03 14.05 13.08
CA LEU A 23 -6.85 14.20 11.88
C LEU A 23 -8.17 14.93 12.21
N PRO A 24 -8.61 15.89 11.38
CA PRO A 24 -9.85 16.62 11.63
C PRO A 24 -11.08 15.73 11.40
N PRO A 25 -12.28 16.17 11.80
CA PRO A 25 -13.52 15.45 11.48
C PRO A 25 -13.70 15.24 9.97
N LYS A 26 -14.30 14.12 9.57
CA LYS A 26 -14.58 13.75 8.17
C LYS A 26 -15.16 14.92 7.32
N PRO A 27 -16.20 15.67 7.77
CA PRO A 27 -16.72 16.78 6.97
C PRO A 27 -15.68 17.88 6.65
N GLU A 28 -14.79 18.18 7.60
CA GLU A 28 -13.72 19.15 7.42
C GLU A 28 -12.65 18.62 6.46
N MET A 29 -12.28 17.33 6.57
CA MET A 29 -11.38 16.69 5.60
C MET A 29 -11.92 16.83 4.17
N LEU A 30 -13.20 16.47 3.98
CA LEU A 30 -13.83 16.47 2.67
C LEU A 30 -13.92 17.89 2.09
N ALA A 31 -14.19 18.91 2.91
CA ALA A 31 -14.14 20.30 2.49
C ALA A 31 -12.72 20.73 2.03
N GLN A 32 -11.65 20.29 2.70
CA GLN A 32 -10.28 20.54 2.24
C GLN A 32 -9.96 19.81 0.92
N ILE A 33 -10.37 18.54 0.80
CA ILE A 33 -10.15 17.73 -0.40
C ILE A 33 -10.87 18.33 -1.62
N ARG A 34 -12.10 18.82 -1.44
CA ARG A 34 -12.88 19.52 -2.48
C ARG A 34 -12.20 20.82 -2.91
N ARG A 35 -11.78 21.67 -1.96
CA ARG A 35 -11.03 22.90 -2.27
C ARG A 35 -9.76 22.62 -3.08
N MET A 36 -8.99 21.60 -2.69
CA MET A 36 -7.81 21.18 -3.44
C MET A 36 -8.17 20.75 -4.88
N THR A 37 -9.25 19.98 -5.04
CA THR A 37 -9.74 19.53 -6.36
C THR A 37 -10.10 20.73 -7.24
N GLN A 38 -10.91 21.65 -6.73
CA GLN A 38 -11.34 22.85 -7.44
C GLN A 38 -10.15 23.74 -7.84
N ALA A 39 -9.22 24.00 -6.91
CA ALA A 39 -8.02 24.78 -7.19
C ALA A 39 -7.17 24.13 -8.29
N ARG A 40 -7.00 22.80 -8.22
CA ARG A 40 -6.24 22.05 -9.22
C ARG A 40 -6.87 22.11 -10.61
N THR A 41 -8.20 21.95 -10.70
CA THR A 41 -8.95 22.16 -11.94
C THR A 41 -8.73 23.57 -12.49
N ALA A 42 -8.98 24.60 -11.68
CA ALA A 42 -8.89 25.99 -12.11
C ALA A 42 -7.49 26.35 -12.64
N HIS A 43 -6.44 25.91 -11.94
CA HIS A 43 -5.07 26.10 -12.39
C HIS A 43 -4.74 25.29 -13.65
N GLY A 44 -5.21 24.05 -13.75
CA GLY A 44 -5.01 23.21 -14.93
C GLY A 44 -5.64 23.82 -16.19
N VAL A 45 -6.90 24.27 -16.10
CA VAL A 45 -7.61 24.95 -17.19
C VAL A 45 -6.86 26.21 -17.62
N ARG A 46 -6.44 27.02 -16.64
CA ARG A 46 -5.67 28.24 -16.90
C ARG A 46 -4.37 27.95 -17.65
N TRP A 47 -3.59 26.97 -17.19
CA TRP A 47 -2.32 26.62 -17.85
C TRP A 47 -2.51 26.05 -19.24
N LEU A 48 -3.56 25.25 -19.47
CA LEU A 48 -3.90 24.75 -20.81
C LEU A 48 -4.19 25.89 -21.79
N GLN A 49 -4.70 27.02 -21.32
CA GLN A 49 -5.10 28.17 -22.14
C GLN A 49 -3.99 29.23 -22.28
N GLU A 50 -3.18 29.43 -21.25
CA GLU A 50 -2.19 30.52 -21.20
C GLU A 50 -0.79 30.10 -21.68
N GLU A 51 -0.44 28.81 -21.55
CA GLU A 51 0.90 28.31 -21.87
C GLU A 51 0.92 27.55 -23.20
N ALA A 52 2.08 27.53 -23.86
CA ALA A 52 2.30 26.63 -24.99
C ALA A 52 2.70 25.25 -24.47
N TRP A 53 2.08 24.19 -24.99
CA TRP A 53 2.33 22.81 -24.56
C TRP A 53 2.26 21.82 -25.72
N GLU A 54 3.12 20.80 -25.67
CA GLU A 54 3.06 19.60 -26.53
C GLU A 54 2.60 18.38 -25.72
N PHE A 55 2.79 18.42 -24.40
CA PHE A 55 2.35 17.42 -23.44
C PHE A 55 1.93 18.12 -22.15
N PHE A 56 0.77 17.73 -21.61
CA PHE A 56 0.24 18.26 -20.35
C PHE A 56 -0.23 17.11 -19.46
N MET A 57 0.18 17.13 -18.19
CA MET A 57 -0.22 16.13 -17.20
C MET A 57 -0.69 16.82 -15.92
N LEU A 58 -1.85 16.42 -15.44
CA LEU A 58 -2.42 16.86 -14.17
C LEU A 58 -2.88 15.63 -13.39
N VAL A 59 -2.49 15.55 -12.13
CA VAL A 59 -2.83 14.43 -11.24
C VAL A 59 -3.79 14.92 -10.19
N TYR A 60 -4.97 14.32 -10.05
CA TYR A 60 -5.87 14.55 -8.90
C TYR A 60 -5.49 13.59 -7.76
N THR A 61 -4.87 14.11 -6.70
CA THR A 61 -4.56 13.34 -5.48
C THR A 61 -5.77 13.24 -4.55
N SER A 62 -6.84 13.99 -4.84
CA SER A 62 -8.04 14.05 -4.01
C SER A 62 -8.80 12.73 -3.97
N THR A 63 -8.82 11.97 -5.07
CA THR A 63 -9.47 10.65 -5.14
C THR A 63 -8.80 9.64 -4.20
N ASP A 64 -7.47 9.65 -4.10
CA ASP A 64 -6.71 8.85 -3.12
C ASP A 64 -7.10 9.23 -1.68
N ARG A 65 -7.18 10.54 -1.38
CA ARG A 65 -7.58 11.00 -0.04
C ARG A 65 -9.01 10.58 0.30
N VAL A 66 -9.97 10.82 -0.59
CA VAL A 66 -11.37 10.39 -0.38
C VAL A 66 -11.43 8.89 -0.18
N SER A 67 -10.73 8.11 -1.01
CA SER A 67 -10.78 6.65 -0.93
C SER A 67 -10.19 6.15 0.39
N HIS A 68 -9.04 6.66 0.85
CA HIS A 68 -8.48 6.24 2.14
C HIS A 68 -9.39 6.53 3.33
N PHE A 69 -10.03 7.71 3.38
CA PHE A 69 -10.75 8.16 4.58
C PHE A 69 -12.25 7.83 4.58
N PHE A 70 -12.85 7.50 3.43
CA PHE A 70 -14.30 7.36 3.28
C PHE A 70 -14.74 6.04 2.61
N TRP A 71 -13.83 5.07 2.41
CA TRP A 71 -14.21 3.80 1.75
C TRP A 71 -15.31 3.02 2.48
N ASP A 72 -15.40 3.15 3.82
CA ASP A 72 -16.47 2.56 4.63
C ASP A 72 -17.87 3.01 4.21
N GLU A 73 -17.97 4.17 3.55
CA GLU A 73 -19.21 4.78 3.09
C GLU A 73 -19.54 4.42 1.63
N VAL A 74 -18.53 4.05 0.83
CA VAL A 74 -18.68 3.76 -0.61
C VAL A 74 -19.68 2.62 -0.89
N PRO A 75 -19.66 1.47 -0.20
CA PRO A 75 -20.64 0.41 -0.45
C PRO A 75 -22.09 0.86 -0.26
N ALA A 76 -22.37 1.69 0.76
CA ALA A 76 -23.71 2.22 0.99
C ALA A 76 -24.13 3.16 -0.15
N LEU A 77 -23.23 4.05 -0.59
CA LEU A 77 -23.47 4.94 -1.72
C LEU A 77 -23.79 4.17 -3.01
N LEU A 78 -23.00 3.12 -3.33
CA LEU A 78 -23.22 2.29 -4.51
C LEU A 78 -24.53 1.49 -4.44
N ALA A 79 -24.96 1.10 -3.23
CA ALA A 79 -26.23 0.43 -3.00
C ALA A 79 -27.44 1.38 -2.95
N GLY A 80 -27.24 2.69 -3.10
CA GLY A 80 -28.29 3.70 -2.96
C GLY A 80 -28.82 3.84 -1.53
N GLN A 81 -28.01 3.46 -0.53
CA GLN A 81 -28.34 3.52 0.89
C GLN A 81 -27.78 4.79 1.55
N PRO A 82 -28.43 5.29 2.63
CA PRO A 82 -27.93 6.44 3.36
C PRO A 82 -26.52 6.23 3.92
N SER A 83 -25.67 7.24 3.79
CA SER A 83 -24.33 7.30 4.41
C SER A 83 -24.10 8.63 5.13
N PRO A 84 -23.31 8.69 6.23
CA PRO A 84 -23.12 9.91 7.02
C PRO A 84 -22.70 11.15 6.23
N ASN A 85 -21.81 11.01 5.24
CA ASN A 85 -21.28 12.11 4.41
C ASN A 85 -21.76 12.03 2.96
N GLN A 86 -22.94 11.44 2.71
CA GLN A 86 -23.40 11.13 1.36
C GLN A 86 -23.48 12.36 0.44
N ALA A 87 -24.06 13.46 0.91
CA ALA A 87 -24.27 14.64 0.08
C ALA A 87 -22.92 15.24 -0.37
N GLU A 88 -21.97 15.33 0.55
CA GLU A 88 -20.64 15.90 0.32
C GLU A 88 -19.76 14.98 -0.53
N LEU A 89 -19.87 13.66 -0.36
CA LEU A 89 -19.13 12.68 -1.18
C LEU A 89 -19.64 12.70 -2.63
N LEU A 90 -20.96 12.73 -2.83
CA LEU A 90 -21.54 12.88 -4.17
C LEU A 90 -21.17 14.22 -4.79
N ALA A 91 -21.18 15.31 -4.01
CA ALA A 91 -20.74 16.61 -4.49
C ALA A 91 -19.26 16.58 -4.92
N PHE A 92 -18.38 15.92 -4.17
CA PHE A 92 -16.98 15.74 -4.56
C PHE A 92 -16.83 15.03 -5.91
N PHE A 93 -17.56 13.91 -6.13
CA PHE A 93 -17.48 13.20 -7.41
C PHE A 93 -18.07 14.00 -8.57
N HIS A 94 -19.14 14.77 -8.37
CA HIS A 94 -19.66 15.67 -9.38
C HIS A 94 -18.67 16.80 -9.72
N GLU A 95 -18.01 17.38 -8.72
CA GLU A 95 -16.97 18.42 -8.93
C GLU A 95 -15.76 17.87 -9.69
N LEU A 96 -15.36 16.63 -9.40
CA LEU A 96 -14.30 15.94 -10.13
C LEU A 96 -14.69 15.72 -11.59
N ASP A 97 -15.89 15.20 -11.86
CA ASP A 97 -16.42 14.98 -13.21
C ASP A 97 -16.52 16.29 -14.01
N GLU A 98 -17.09 17.33 -13.40
CA GLU A 98 -17.17 18.66 -14.01
C GLU A 98 -15.76 19.21 -14.30
N GLY A 99 -14.83 19.05 -13.36
CA GLY A 99 -13.45 19.50 -13.55
C GLY A 99 -12.71 18.76 -14.67
N ILE A 100 -12.93 17.46 -14.82
CA ILE A 100 -12.43 16.68 -15.97
C ILE A 100 -13.03 17.23 -17.27
N GLY A 101 -14.34 17.52 -17.28
CA GLY A 101 -15.01 18.14 -18.43
C GLY A 101 -14.43 19.51 -18.81
N GLN A 102 -14.15 20.36 -17.83
CA GLN A 102 -13.53 21.67 -18.05
C GLN A 102 -12.12 21.56 -18.63
N LEU A 103 -11.30 20.64 -18.11
CA LEU A 103 -9.95 20.38 -18.63
C LEU A 103 -10.01 19.85 -20.07
N ALA A 104 -10.92 18.91 -20.35
CA ALA A 104 -11.10 18.35 -21.69
C ALA A 104 -11.55 19.42 -22.70
N ALA A 105 -12.48 20.31 -22.30
CA ALA A 105 -12.90 21.43 -23.13
C ALA A 105 -11.77 22.42 -23.38
N ALA A 106 -10.96 22.73 -22.36
CA ALA A 106 -9.82 23.63 -22.48
C ALA A 106 -8.70 23.07 -23.37
N ALA A 107 -8.50 21.75 -23.37
CA ALA A 107 -7.55 21.07 -24.24
C ALA A 107 -7.95 21.11 -25.73
N GLY A 108 -9.24 21.26 -26.03
CA GLY A 108 -9.77 21.38 -27.39
C GLY A 108 -9.93 20.06 -28.14
N PRO A 109 -10.66 20.07 -29.28
CA PRO A 109 -11.08 18.85 -29.99
C PRO A 109 -9.95 18.12 -30.74
N GLU A 110 -8.84 18.81 -31.01
CA GLU A 110 -7.68 18.25 -31.75
C GLU A 110 -6.69 17.52 -30.82
N THR A 111 -7.01 17.42 -29.52
CA THR A 111 -6.12 16.88 -28.50
C THR A 111 -6.50 15.45 -28.12
N ASN A 112 -5.51 14.57 -28.01
CA ASN A 112 -5.71 13.26 -27.40
C ASN A 112 -5.64 13.39 -25.88
N ILE A 113 -6.65 12.86 -25.19
CA ILE A 113 -6.79 12.88 -23.74
C ILE A 113 -6.70 11.45 -23.24
N LEU A 114 -5.77 11.22 -22.30
CA LEU A 114 -5.66 9.97 -21.57
C LEU A 114 -6.02 10.26 -20.10
N PHE A 115 -7.01 9.54 -19.59
CA PHE A 115 -7.37 9.54 -18.18
C PHE A 115 -7.02 8.18 -17.59
N MET A 116 -6.22 8.19 -16.54
CA MET A 116 -5.75 6.97 -15.89
C MET A 116 -5.73 7.14 -14.37
N SER A 117 -5.80 6.02 -13.67
CA SER A 117 -5.34 5.93 -12.28
C SER A 117 -4.07 5.10 -12.21
N ASP A 118 -3.18 5.47 -11.29
CA ASP A 118 -1.97 4.73 -10.95
C ASP A 118 -2.27 3.43 -10.19
N HIS A 119 -3.40 3.38 -9.50
CA HIS A 119 -3.93 2.18 -8.83
C HIS A 119 -5.46 2.24 -8.70
N GLY A 120 -6.04 1.14 -8.24
CA GLY A 120 -7.41 1.05 -7.75
C GLY A 120 -7.54 1.30 -6.25
N PHE A 121 -8.73 1.02 -5.71
CA PHE A 121 -9.01 1.06 -4.27
C PHE A 121 -10.01 -0.01 -3.84
N GLY A 122 -9.93 -0.37 -2.56
CA GLY A 122 -10.77 -1.35 -1.90
C GLY A 122 -10.81 -1.12 -0.39
N PRO A 123 -11.54 -1.97 0.36
CA PRO A 123 -11.55 -1.89 1.81
C PRO A 123 -10.13 -2.09 2.38
N ALA A 124 -9.80 -1.38 3.44
CA ALA A 124 -8.55 -1.61 4.15
C ALA A 124 -8.48 -3.03 4.72
N PRO A 125 -7.29 -3.63 4.81
CA PRO A 125 -7.10 -4.93 5.47
C PRO A 125 -7.65 -4.89 6.89
N ASP A 126 -8.44 -5.90 7.27
CA ASP A 126 -9.01 -6.03 8.61
C ASP A 126 -8.27 -7.07 9.47
N ARG A 127 -7.26 -7.74 8.91
CA ARG A 127 -6.45 -8.76 9.55
C ARG A 127 -4.97 -8.49 9.34
N ARG A 128 -4.18 -8.78 10.37
CA ARG A 128 -2.72 -8.70 10.33
C ARG A 128 -2.11 -10.09 10.35
N PHE A 129 -1.21 -10.36 9.43
CA PHE A 129 -0.38 -11.56 9.38
C PHE A 129 1.03 -11.26 9.92
N TYR A 130 1.41 -11.89 11.03
CA TYR A 130 2.74 -11.75 11.62
C TYR A 130 3.74 -12.71 10.95
N VAL A 131 4.32 -12.25 9.84
CA VAL A 131 5.23 -13.04 9.00
C VAL A 131 6.43 -13.59 9.79
N ASN A 132 7.02 -12.79 10.68
CA ASN A 132 8.15 -13.25 11.49
C ASN A 132 7.77 -14.30 12.54
N VAL A 133 6.54 -14.29 13.07
CA VAL A 133 6.04 -15.35 13.95
C VAL A 133 5.80 -16.64 13.14
N TRP A 134 5.37 -16.52 11.89
CA TRP A 134 5.25 -17.66 10.97
C TRP A 134 6.61 -18.27 10.63
N LEU A 135 7.61 -17.45 10.29
CA LEU A 135 8.98 -17.92 10.04
C LEU A 135 9.61 -18.58 11.28
N GLU A 136 9.31 -18.08 12.48
CA GLU A 136 9.71 -18.72 13.74
C GLU A 136 9.07 -20.11 13.89
N GLN A 137 7.79 -20.27 13.57
CA GLN A 137 7.11 -21.57 13.61
C GLN A 137 7.67 -22.57 12.60
N LEU A 138 8.14 -22.10 11.44
CA LEU A 138 8.86 -22.91 10.46
C LEU A 138 10.30 -23.24 10.89
N GLY A 139 10.79 -22.67 12.00
CA GLY A 139 12.17 -22.82 12.47
C GLY A 139 13.19 -22.02 11.66
N LEU A 140 12.73 -21.10 10.80
CA LEU A 140 13.56 -20.26 9.93
C LEU A 140 13.97 -18.94 10.59
N LEU A 141 13.32 -18.54 11.68
CA LEU A 141 13.66 -17.35 12.46
C LEU A 141 13.84 -17.70 13.93
N ARG A 142 14.86 -17.12 14.57
CA ARG A 142 15.13 -17.27 16.01
C ARG A 142 15.09 -15.90 16.71
N PRO A 143 14.18 -15.69 17.68
CA PRO A 143 14.22 -14.49 18.52
C PRO A 143 15.52 -14.43 19.34
N ARG A 144 16.01 -13.23 19.62
CA ARG A 144 17.18 -13.02 20.49
C ARG A 144 16.90 -13.59 21.90
N PRO A 145 17.86 -14.30 22.52
CA PRO A 145 17.75 -14.68 23.93
C PRO A 145 17.71 -13.43 24.82
N GLY A 146 16.92 -13.45 25.90
CA GLY A 146 16.84 -12.31 26.83
C GLY A 146 18.14 -12.13 27.62
N GLU A 147 18.63 -10.90 27.70
CA GLU A 147 19.82 -10.52 28.46
C GLU A 147 19.43 -10.05 29.87
N GLY A 148 18.95 -11.00 30.68
CA GLY A 148 18.61 -10.76 32.08
C GLY A 148 17.25 -10.09 32.33
N LEU A 149 17.02 -9.64 33.56
CA LEU A 149 15.72 -9.16 34.04
C LEU A 149 15.38 -7.72 33.61
N LEU A 150 16.38 -6.94 33.17
CA LEU A 150 16.22 -5.54 32.76
C LEU A 150 16.01 -5.37 31.24
N ASP A 151 15.98 -6.48 30.49
CA ASP A 151 15.77 -6.50 29.05
C ASP A 151 14.29 -6.21 28.72
N LEU A 152 13.93 -4.93 28.76
CA LEU A 152 12.55 -4.47 28.64
C LEU A 152 11.92 -4.90 27.32
N ASP A 153 12.65 -4.87 26.20
CA ASP A 153 12.09 -5.24 24.90
C ASP A 153 11.85 -6.74 24.77
N TYR A 154 12.76 -7.58 25.28
CA TYR A 154 12.53 -9.02 25.40
C TYR A 154 11.26 -9.31 26.22
N TRP A 155 11.13 -8.68 27.38
CA TRP A 155 9.96 -8.88 28.25
C TRP A 155 8.68 -8.33 27.62
N ARG A 156 8.72 -7.20 26.92
CA ARG A 156 7.57 -6.64 26.21
C ARG A 156 7.06 -7.57 25.12
N ILE A 157 7.95 -8.14 24.30
CA ILE A 157 7.58 -9.13 23.27
C ILE A 157 6.94 -10.35 23.94
N ARG A 158 7.59 -10.92 24.96
CA ARG A 158 7.05 -12.07 25.72
C ARG A 158 5.68 -11.78 26.34
N LEU A 159 5.50 -10.59 26.92
CA LEU A 159 4.26 -10.15 27.54
C LEU A 159 3.15 -10.01 26.49
N ALA A 160 3.46 -9.40 25.34
CA ALA A 160 2.53 -9.21 24.24
C ALA A 160 2.03 -10.54 23.64
N ARG A 161 2.90 -11.57 23.60
CA ARG A 161 2.54 -12.92 23.13
C ARG A 161 1.62 -13.69 24.10
N ASN A 162 1.64 -13.35 25.38
CA ASN A 162 0.83 -14.05 26.38
C ASN A 162 -0.61 -13.53 26.42
N LYS A 163 -1.51 -14.19 25.69
CA LYS A 163 -2.94 -13.82 25.58
C LYS A 163 -3.63 -13.64 26.94
N ARG A 164 -3.32 -14.49 27.92
CA ARG A 164 -3.94 -14.44 29.27
C ARG A 164 -3.49 -13.22 30.05
N LEU A 165 -2.18 -12.94 30.01
CA LEU A 165 -1.60 -11.79 30.69
C LEU A 165 -2.00 -10.48 30.02
N LYS A 166 -2.06 -10.45 28.68
CA LYS A 166 -2.61 -9.33 27.90
C LYS A 166 -4.08 -9.07 28.26
N ALA A 167 -4.91 -10.10 28.37
CA ALA A 167 -6.30 -9.97 28.79
C ALA A 167 -6.45 -9.49 30.24
N ALA A 168 -5.58 -9.95 31.15
CA ALA A 168 -5.56 -9.49 32.54
C ALA A 168 -5.13 -8.02 32.64
N LEU A 169 -4.07 -7.62 31.91
CA LEU A 169 -3.60 -6.24 31.85
C LEU A 169 -4.63 -5.29 31.26
N ARG A 170 -5.36 -5.70 30.21
CA ARG A 170 -6.47 -4.93 29.61
C ARG A 170 -7.62 -4.64 30.59
N ARG A 171 -7.79 -5.46 31.64
CA ARG A 171 -8.81 -5.22 32.67
C ARG A 171 -8.37 -4.23 33.74
N ILE A 172 -7.06 -4.01 33.88
CA ILE A 172 -6.47 -3.25 34.99
C ILE A 172 -5.92 -1.91 34.50
N LEU A 173 -5.40 -1.84 33.26
CA LEU A 173 -4.78 -0.65 32.71
C LEU A 173 -5.81 0.30 32.06
N PRO A 174 -5.69 1.62 32.26
CA PRO A 174 -6.47 2.62 31.53
C PRO A 174 -6.31 2.52 30.01
N GLN A 175 -7.35 2.84 29.24
CA GLN A 175 -7.36 2.76 27.77
C GLN A 175 -6.20 3.52 27.12
N SER A 176 -5.87 4.72 27.61
CA SER A 176 -4.75 5.53 27.12
C SER A 176 -3.38 4.82 27.26
N THR A 177 -3.19 4.07 28.35
CA THR A 177 -1.99 3.25 28.57
C THR A 177 -1.98 2.04 27.65
N GLN A 178 -3.15 1.44 27.40
CA GLN A 178 -3.28 0.33 26.44
C GLN A 178 -2.91 0.79 25.02
N ASP A 179 -3.40 1.96 24.61
CA ASP A 179 -3.14 2.55 23.30
C ASP A 179 -1.65 2.91 23.14
N ALA A 180 -1.02 3.46 24.19
CA ALA A 180 0.41 3.76 24.22
C ALA A 180 1.28 2.49 24.14
N VAL A 181 0.92 1.44 24.88
CA VAL A 181 1.61 0.13 24.83
C VAL A 181 1.44 -0.50 23.45
N GLN A 182 0.25 -0.44 22.87
CA GLN A 182 -0.03 -0.99 21.54
C GLN A 182 0.76 -0.24 20.45
N LYS A 183 0.79 1.09 20.49
CA LYS A 183 1.58 1.95 19.58
C LYS A 183 3.08 1.71 19.72
N THR A 184 3.55 1.51 20.94
CA THR A 184 4.98 1.20 21.14
C THR A 184 5.29 -0.24 20.80
N THR A 185 4.38 -1.21 20.91
CA THR A 185 4.62 -2.62 20.52
C THR A 185 4.55 -2.81 19.00
N SER A 186 3.73 -2.01 18.31
CA SER A 186 3.73 -1.95 16.85
C SER A 186 4.96 -1.24 16.30
N GLN A 187 5.56 -0.30 17.05
CA GLN A 187 6.82 0.37 16.70
C GLN A 187 8.11 -0.29 17.25
N ALA A 188 8.04 -1.05 18.35
CA ALA A 188 9.17 -1.74 18.98
C ALA A 188 9.67 -2.96 18.18
N GLY A 189 9.17 -3.15 16.97
CA GLY A 189 9.71 -4.08 15.99
C GLY A 189 10.80 -3.43 15.14
N GLY A 190 11.72 -2.67 15.76
CA GLY A 190 13.01 -2.39 15.13
C GLY A 190 13.66 -3.74 14.88
N GLN A 191 13.43 -4.32 13.69
CA GLN A 191 13.75 -5.71 13.36
C GLN A 191 15.21 -6.08 13.68
N LYS A 192 16.09 -5.07 13.77
CA LYS A 192 17.53 -5.19 13.97
C LYS A 192 17.94 -5.83 15.30
N GLU A 193 17.24 -5.61 16.41
CA GLU A 193 17.69 -6.04 17.76
C GLU A 193 16.89 -7.20 18.37
N ALA A 194 15.84 -7.66 17.68
CA ALA A 194 14.93 -8.67 18.21
C ALA A 194 15.32 -10.11 17.83
N PHE A 195 16.28 -10.32 16.93
CA PHE A 195 16.60 -11.64 16.37
C PHE A 195 18.00 -12.11 16.77
N ASP A 196 18.15 -13.41 16.94
CA ASP A 196 19.43 -14.09 16.94
C ASP A 196 19.87 -14.30 15.48
N TRP A 197 20.64 -13.34 14.95
CA TRP A 197 21.05 -13.32 13.55
C TRP A 197 21.86 -14.54 13.13
N ALA A 198 22.72 -15.05 14.03
CA ALA A 198 23.57 -16.20 13.73
C ALA A 198 22.78 -17.49 13.51
N ASN A 199 21.55 -17.57 14.04
CA ASN A 199 20.68 -18.73 13.93
C ASN A 199 19.37 -18.46 13.15
N THR A 200 19.21 -17.25 12.60
CA THR A 200 18.06 -16.86 11.78
C THR A 200 18.39 -17.04 10.31
N GLN A 201 17.56 -17.79 9.59
CA GLN A 201 17.73 -18.10 8.17
C GLN A 201 16.93 -17.19 7.26
N ALA A 202 15.78 -16.67 7.70
CA ALA A 202 14.96 -15.76 6.91
C ALA A 202 14.19 -14.77 7.78
N PHE A 203 13.87 -13.59 7.24
CA PHE A 203 13.14 -12.54 7.93
C PHE A 203 12.26 -11.72 6.99
N PHE A 204 11.21 -11.12 7.54
CA PHE A 204 10.26 -10.27 6.81
C PHE A 204 10.84 -8.91 6.43
N VAL A 205 10.58 -8.50 5.20
CA VAL A 205 10.83 -7.15 4.67
C VAL A 205 9.50 -6.57 4.16
N PRO A 206 9.06 -5.39 4.62
CA PRO A 206 7.86 -4.75 4.09
C PRO A 206 8.12 -4.25 2.65
N ILE A 207 7.25 -4.61 1.72
CA ILE A 207 7.26 -4.08 0.34
C ILE A 207 6.05 -3.17 0.18
N TYR A 208 4.86 -3.74 0.38
CA TYR A 208 3.58 -3.04 0.30
C TYR A 208 2.59 -3.63 1.29
N PHE A 209 1.39 -3.07 1.43
CA PHE A 209 0.49 -3.47 2.52
C PHE A 209 0.10 -4.97 2.46
N HIS A 210 -0.29 -5.48 1.30
CA HIS A 210 -0.64 -6.90 1.09
C HIS A 210 0.47 -7.67 0.37
N VAL A 211 1.63 -7.04 0.10
CA VAL A 211 2.78 -7.69 -0.53
C VAL A 211 3.93 -7.74 0.47
N CYS A 212 4.30 -8.94 0.87
CA CYS A 212 5.34 -9.19 1.84
C CYS A 212 6.61 -9.67 1.13
N GLY A 213 7.75 -9.11 1.51
CA GLY A 213 9.05 -9.67 1.20
C GLY A 213 9.51 -10.62 2.31
N VAL A 214 10.18 -11.70 1.92
CA VAL A 214 10.98 -12.53 2.83
C VAL A 214 12.39 -12.62 2.26
N GLU A 215 13.35 -12.18 3.07
CA GLU A 215 14.77 -12.16 2.73
C GLU A 215 15.48 -13.29 3.47
N VAL A 216 16.39 -13.98 2.77
CA VAL A 216 17.24 -15.04 3.31
C VAL A 216 18.50 -14.41 3.87
N ASN A 217 18.86 -14.78 5.09
CA ASN A 217 20.01 -14.26 5.81
C ASN A 217 21.29 -14.99 5.39
N VAL A 218 21.81 -14.65 4.21
CA VAL A 218 22.95 -15.31 3.56
C VAL A 218 24.28 -14.98 4.26
N GLN A 219 25.16 -15.97 4.43
CA GLN A 219 26.48 -15.82 5.04
C GLN A 219 27.36 -14.84 4.26
N GLY A 220 27.97 -13.88 4.97
CA GLY A 220 28.86 -12.88 4.37
C GLY A 220 28.11 -11.72 3.70
N GLU A 221 26.80 -11.84 3.53
CA GLU A 221 25.89 -10.75 3.19
C GLU A 221 25.21 -10.25 4.47
N HIS A 222 24.62 -9.05 4.42
CA HIS A 222 23.92 -8.35 5.50
C HIS A 222 23.75 -9.08 6.87
N ARG A 223 24.24 -8.49 7.96
CA ARG A 223 24.16 -9.03 9.35
C ARG A 223 24.92 -10.37 9.47
N ALA A 224 24.97 -10.98 10.65
CA ALA A 224 25.72 -12.23 10.87
C ALA A 224 24.96 -13.41 10.21
N GLY A 225 24.96 -13.47 8.87
CA GLY A 225 24.24 -14.44 8.06
C GLY A 225 24.47 -15.89 8.46
N SER A 226 23.42 -16.72 8.39
CA SER A 226 23.46 -18.13 8.81
C SER A 226 23.41 -19.12 7.64
N VAL A 227 22.90 -18.70 6.48
CA VAL A 227 22.63 -19.58 5.33
C VAL A 227 23.77 -19.49 4.30
N PRO A 228 24.47 -20.59 3.97
CA PRO A 228 25.42 -20.59 2.85
C PRO A 228 24.72 -20.28 1.51
N ALA A 229 25.41 -19.57 0.62
CA ALA A 229 24.94 -19.37 -0.75
C ALA A 229 24.81 -20.71 -1.53
N GLY A 230 24.06 -20.69 -2.64
CA GLY A 230 23.87 -21.87 -3.49
C GLY A 230 22.72 -22.76 -3.01
N ALA A 231 22.98 -24.06 -2.85
CA ALA A 231 21.90 -25.04 -2.63
C ALA A 231 21.11 -24.81 -1.33
N GLN A 232 21.77 -24.36 -0.26
CA GLN A 232 21.09 -24.08 1.02
C GLN A 232 20.20 -22.83 0.92
N TYR A 233 20.67 -21.78 0.27
CA TYR A 233 19.87 -20.59 -0.05
C TYR A 233 18.60 -20.95 -0.83
N GLU A 234 18.75 -21.75 -1.90
CA GLU A 234 17.62 -22.20 -2.71
C GLU A 234 16.64 -23.07 -1.91
N ALA A 235 17.14 -23.98 -1.06
CA ALA A 235 16.31 -24.82 -0.21
C ALA A 235 15.46 -24.02 0.79
N VAL A 236 16.00 -22.93 1.36
CA VAL A 236 15.25 -22.04 2.27
C VAL A 236 14.11 -21.36 1.50
N ARG A 237 14.38 -20.86 0.29
CA ARG A 237 13.35 -20.23 -0.57
C ARG A 237 12.23 -21.22 -0.91
N ASP A 238 12.59 -22.45 -1.28
CA ASP A 238 11.62 -23.50 -1.59
C ASP A 238 10.77 -23.87 -0.38
N GLN A 239 11.36 -23.97 0.81
CA GLN A 239 10.64 -24.20 2.05
C GLN A 239 9.62 -23.10 2.33
N ILE A 240 10.01 -21.82 2.17
CA ILE A 240 9.12 -20.68 2.40
C ILE A 240 7.96 -20.70 1.41
N ILE A 241 8.23 -20.90 0.12
CA ILE A 241 7.20 -20.93 -0.94
C ILE A 241 6.22 -22.09 -0.71
N ALA A 242 6.71 -23.30 -0.43
CA ALA A 242 5.86 -24.46 -0.18
C ALA A 242 4.99 -24.28 1.07
N ALA A 243 5.55 -23.72 2.15
CA ALA A 243 4.80 -23.44 3.36
C ALA A 243 3.74 -22.33 3.14
N ALA A 244 4.05 -21.31 2.35
CA ALA A 244 3.14 -20.21 2.04
C ALA A 244 1.90 -20.70 1.26
N GLN A 245 2.07 -21.62 0.31
CA GLN A 245 0.98 -22.22 -0.46
C GLN A 245 -0.02 -23.00 0.43
N GLN A 246 0.45 -23.55 1.54
CA GLN A 246 -0.36 -24.29 2.51
C GLN A 246 -0.94 -23.39 3.62
N LEU A 247 -0.57 -22.12 3.67
CA LEU A 247 -0.99 -21.22 4.74
C LEU A 247 -2.50 -20.94 4.65
N ARG A 248 -3.20 -21.21 5.75
CA ARG A 248 -4.64 -20.96 5.91
C ARG A 248 -4.89 -20.18 7.18
N ASP A 249 -5.86 -19.27 7.17
CA ASP A 249 -6.31 -18.62 8.40
C ASP A 249 -7.19 -19.63 9.16
N PRO A 250 -6.79 -20.11 10.34
CA PRO A 250 -7.57 -21.09 11.08
C PRO A 250 -8.95 -20.57 11.53
N ALA A 251 -9.17 -19.25 11.57
CA ALA A 251 -10.47 -18.67 11.90
C ALA A 251 -11.47 -18.73 10.73
N THR A 252 -11.00 -18.70 9.48
CA THR A 252 -11.87 -18.66 8.29
C THR A 252 -11.74 -19.88 7.40
N GLY A 253 -10.67 -20.65 7.55
CA GLY A 253 -10.30 -21.77 6.67
C GLY A 253 -9.76 -21.34 5.29
N ARG A 254 -9.70 -20.04 4.99
CA ARG A 254 -9.31 -19.54 3.66
C ARG A 254 -7.79 -19.54 3.46
N ALA A 255 -7.37 -19.71 2.21
CA ALA A 255 -6.02 -19.37 1.78
C ALA A 255 -5.77 -17.89 2.00
N ILE A 256 -4.54 -17.57 2.40
CA ILE A 256 -4.13 -16.18 2.66
C ILE A 256 -3.17 -15.69 1.61
N VAL A 257 -2.34 -16.59 1.05
CA VAL A 257 -1.35 -16.24 0.06
C VAL A 257 -1.91 -16.57 -1.32
N THR A 258 -2.08 -15.55 -2.15
CA THR A 258 -2.54 -15.67 -3.54
C THR A 258 -1.38 -15.99 -4.47
N LEU A 259 -0.17 -15.52 -4.14
CA LEU A 259 1.07 -15.79 -4.86
C LEU A 259 2.25 -15.93 -3.90
N ALA A 260 3.05 -16.97 -4.07
CA ALA A 260 4.35 -17.11 -3.42
C ALA A 260 5.39 -17.45 -4.49
N ALA A 261 6.32 -16.55 -4.73
CA ALA A 261 7.27 -16.69 -5.83
C ALA A 261 8.64 -16.13 -5.48
N ARG A 262 9.64 -16.62 -6.21
CA ARG A 262 10.98 -16.05 -6.26
C ARG A 262 10.94 -14.70 -6.96
N ARG A 263 11.75 -13.72 -6.54
CA ARG A 263 11.82 -12.41 -7.20
C ARG A 263 12.09 -12.50 -8.71
N GLU A 264 12.94 -13.43 -9.14
CA GLU A 264 13.29 -13.62 -10.56
C GLU A 264 12.15 -14.23 -11.39
N ALA A 265 11.10 -14.74 -10.74
CA ALA A 265 9.88 -15.19 -11.44
C ALA A 265 8.89 -14.04 -11.68
N LEU A 266 9.08 -12.89 -11.02
CA LEU A 266 8.17 -11.73 -11.08
C LEU A 266 8.80 -10.51 -11.74
N TYR A 267 10.11 -10.34 -11.56
CA TYR A 267 10.85 -9.17 -12.00
C TYR A 267 12.09 -9.60 -12.79
N ASP A 268 12.48 -8.77 -13.75
CA ASP A 268 13.69 -8.90 -14.55
C ASP A 268 14.47 -7.58 -14.54
N GLY A 269 15.73 -7.62 -14.96
CA GLY A 269 16.59 -6.45 -15.10
C GLY A 269 17.67 -6.34 -14.03
N PRO A 270 18.52 -5.29 -14.14
CA PRO A 270 19.77 -5.19 -13.37
C PRO A 270 19.58 -5.00 -11.86
N TYR A 271 18.37 -4.64 -11.42
CA TYR A 271 18.03 -4.38 -10.02
C TYR A 271 17.19 -5.49 -9.39
N VAL A 272 16.98 -6.63 -10.08
CA VAL A 272 16.17 -7.74 -9.55
C VAL A 272 16.68 -8.21 -8.18
N HIS A 273 17.98 -8.12 -7.94
CA HIS A 273 18.61 -8.53 -6.69
C HIS A 273 18.38 -7.58 -5.50
N ASP A 274 17.83 -6.38 -5.74
CA ASP A 274 17.45 -5.44 -4.68
C ASP A 274 16.10 -5.82 -4.04
N PHE A 275 15.32 -6.68 -4.71
CA PHE A 275 14.06 -7.20 -4.18
C PHE A 275 14.31 -8.34 -3.18
N PRO A 276 13.42 -8.52 -2.19
CA PRO A 276 13.47 -9.67 -1.29
C PRO A 276 13.42 -11.01 -2.03
N ASP A 277 14.12 -12.02 -1.52
CA ASP A 277 14.32 -13.31 -2.21
C ASP A 277 13.03 -14.06 -2.54
N VAL A 278 12.02 -13.93 -1.67
CA VAL A 278 10.68 -14.48 -1.86
C VAL A 278 9.65 -13.38 -1.67
N ILE A 279 8.72 -13.29 -2.60
CA ILE A 279 7.59 -12.37 -2.60
C ILE A 279 6.32 -13.15 -2.30
N LEU A 280 5.57 -12.69 -1.31
CA LEU A 280 4.27 -13.23 -0.93
C LEU A 280 3.21 -12.16 -1.16
N VAL A 281 2.26 -12.42 -2.07
CA VAL A 281 1.06 -11.60 -2.24
C VAL A 281 -0.03 -12.23 -1.40
N LEU A 282 -0.62 -11.44 -0.50
CA LEU A 282 -1.70 -11.85 0.38
C LEU A 282 -3.05 -11.50 -0.25
N GLU A 283 -4.10 -12.21 0.18
CA GLU A 283 -5.48 -11.77 0.02
C GLU A 283 -5.64 -10.35 0.60
N PRO A 284 -6.43 -9.47 -0.04
CA PRO A 284 -6.45 -8.03 0.26
C PRO A 284 -6.98 -7.69 1.66
N GLU A 285 -7.66 -8.62 2.33
CA GLU A 285 -8.08 -8.45 3.73
C GLU A 285 -6.92 -8.55 4.73
N TYR A 286 -5.72 -8.98 4.30
CA TYR A 286 -4.56 -9.18 5.17
C TYR A 286 -3.44 -8.17 4.91
N ILE A 287 -2.80 -7.72 5.99
CA ILE A 287 -1.57 -6.91 5.97
C ILE A 287 -0.40 -7.66 6.62
N GLY A 288 0.77 -7.60 5.99
CA GLY A 288 2.01 -8.17 6.52
C GLY A 288 2.61 -7.34 7.68
N ALA A 289 3.11 -8.01 8.71
CA ALA A 289 3.83 -7.37 9.80
C ALA A 289 5.04 -8.19 10.28
N GLY A 290 6.15 -7.48 10.55
CA GLY A 290 7.41 -8.07 11.02
C GLY A 290 7.57 -8.16 12.54
N SER A 291 6.58 -7.78 13.34
CA SER A 291 6.72 -7.83 14.80
C SER A 291 6.65 -9.28 15.31
N LEU A 292 7.55 -9.64 16.24
CA LEU A 292 7.48 -10.91 16.97
C LEU A 292 6.48 -10.87 18.15
N ALA A 293 5.89 -9.71 18.42
CA ALA A 293 4.95 -9.51 19.52
C ALA A 293 3.54 -10.07 19.22
N GLY A 294 3.31 -10.61 18.02
CA GLY A 294 2.05 -11.26 17.65
C GLY A 294 1.74 -12.44 18.57
N SER A 295 0.57 -12.40 19.22
CA SER A 295 0.12 -13.47 20.13
C SER A 295 -0.50 -14.66 19.38
N SER A 296 -0.83 -14.46 18.10
CA SER A 296 -1.14 -15.49 17.11
C SER A 296 -0.57 -15.08 15.75
N LEU A 297 -0.56 -16.02 14.79
CA LEU A 297 -0.18 -15.72 13.40
C LEU A 297 -1.04 -14.62 12.78
N PHE A 298 -2.33 -14.63 13.11
CA PHE A 298 -3.32 -13.67 12.64
C PHE A 298 -3.95 -12.95 13.83
N GLU A 299 -4.14 -11.64 13.69
CA GLU A 299 -4.89 -10.83 14.65
C GLU A 299 -5.78 -9.81 13.91
N PRO A 300 -6.94 -9.43 14.50
CA PRO A 300 -7.75 -8.34 13.97
C PRO A 300 -6.93 -7.04 13.86
N HIS A 301 -7.14 -6.31 12.77
CA HIS A 301 -6.49 -5.05 12.45
C HIS A 301 -7.48 -4.03 11.87
N PRO A 302 -8.53 -3.64 12.61
CA PRO A 302 -9.38 -2.55 12.16
C PRO A 302 -8.59 -1.23 12.15
N ASP A 303 -8.63 -0.50 11.03
CA ASP A 303 -8.20 0.90 10.93
C ASP A 303 -9.42 1.79 10.60
N PRO A 304 -10.22 2.17 11.61
CA PRO A 304 -11.40 3.00 11.38
C PRO A 304 -11.07 4.40 10.88
N MET A 305 -9.80 4.84 11.01
CA MET A 305 -9.37 6.14 10.52
C MET A 305 -8.97 6.10 9.04
N ARG A 306 -8.57 4.93 8.53
CA ARG A 306 -8.25 4.73 7.10
C ARG A 306 -8.96 3.47 6.59
N PRO A 307 -10.27 3.54 6.37
CA PRO A 307 -11.07 2.39 5.94
C PRO A 307 -10.83 1.93 4.50
N GLY A 308 -10.10 2.69 3.68
CA GLY A 308 -9.75 2.33 2.31
C GLY A 308 -8.25 2.14 2.09
N GLU A 309 -7.91 1.22 1.20
CA GLU A 309 -6.54 0.92 0.81
C GLU A 309 -6.45 0.59 -0.68
N HIS A 310 -5.27 0.77 -1.27
CA HIS A 310 -5.02 0.63 -2.70
C HIS A 310 -5.37 -0.77 -3.25
N ARG A 311 -5.59 -0.87 -4.57
CA ARG A 311 -5.77 -2.13 -5.33
C ARG A 311 -4.99 -2.07 -6.63
N GLU A 312 -4.70 -3.23 -7.23
CA GLU A 312 -3.95 -3.28 -8.49
C GLU A 312 -4.76 -2.75 -9.68
N ASP A 313 -6.07 -3.05 -9.72
CA ASP A 313 -6.93 -2.71 -10.86
C ASP A 313 -7.37 -1.25 -10.83
N GLY A 314 -6.80 -0.44 -11.73
CA GLY A 314 -7.16 0.96 -11.95
C GLY A 314 -8.17 1.20 -13.08
N ILE A 315 -8.31 2.46 -13.47
CA ILE A 315 -9.16 2.90 -14.60
C ILE A 315 -8.25 3.45 -15.70
N PHE A 316 -8.60 3.15 -16.96
CA PHE A 316 -7.99 3.78 -18.13
C PHE A 316 -9.06 4.16 -19.15
N ILE A 317 -9.01 5.39 -19.63
CA ILE A 317 -9.89 5.95 -20.66
C ILE A 317 -9.01 6.75 -21.61
N ALA A 318 -9.22 6.59 -22.91
CA ALA A 318 -8.60 7.40 -23.93
C ALA A 318 -9.67 8.01 -24.84
N SER A 319 -9.46 9.25 -25.26
CA SER A 319 -10.34 9.99 -26.19
C SER A 319 -9.52 10.94 -27.06
N GLY A 320 -10.03 11.31 -28.23
CA GLY A 320 -9.39 12.28 -29.12
C GLY A 320 -9.26 11.80 -30.57
N PRO A 321 -8.71 12.64 -31.47
CA PRO A 321 -8.72 12.40 -32.91
C PRO A 321 -7.91 11.18 -33.36
N ARG A 322 -6.91 10.76 -32.59
CA ARG A 322 -6.10 9.55 -32.88
C ARG A 322 -6.58 8.30 -32.12
N VAL A 323 -7.67 8.39 -31.37
CA VAL A 323 -8.20 7.27 -30.59
C VAL A 323 -9.40 6.64 -31.31
N VAL A 324 -9.32 5.35 -31.58
CA VAL A 324 -10.44 4.59 -32.18
C VAL A 324 -11.26 3.96 -31.05
N PRO A 325 -12.54 4.35 -30.86
CA PRO A 325 -13.39 3.74 -29.86
C PRO A 325 -13.56 2.25 -30.14
N ARG A 326 -13.33 1.43 -29.11
CA ARG A 326 -13.52 -0.02 -29.18
C ARG A 326 -14.56 -0.47 -28.17
N PRO A 327 -15.61 -1.20 -28.58
CA PRO A 327 -16.54 -1.79 -27.64
C PRO A 327 -15.90 -2.99 -26.92
N GLY A 328 -16.25 -3.14 -25.64
CA GLY A 328 -15.82 -4.27 -24.81
C GLY A 328 -14.64 -3.96 -23.90
N ALA A 329 -14.19 -4.97 -23.15
CA ALA A 329 -13.05 -4.86 -22.26
C ALA A 329 -11.77 -4.60 -23.07
N LEU A 330 -10.96 -3.66 -22.60
CA LEU A 330 -9.60 -3.48 -23.09
C LEU A 330 -8.76 -4.73 -22.78
N PRO A 331 -7.67 -4.98 -23.52
CA PRO A 331 -6.68 -5.97 -23.12
C PRO A 331 -6.17 -5.69 -21.69
N ASN A 332 -5.47 -6.66 -21.08
CA ASN A 332 -4.80 -6.48 -19.78
C ASN A 332 -3.66 -5.44 -19.92
N LEU A 333 -4.05 -4.16 -19.91
CA LEU A 333 -3.19 -3.00 -20.01
C LEU A 333 -2.39 -2.87 -18.73
N LYS A 334 -1.10 -2.63 -18.88
CA LYS A 334 -0.21 -2.35 -17.76
C LYS A 334 0.01 -0.86 -17.62
N LEU A 335 0.29 -0.40 -16.40
CA LEU A 335 0.52 1.02 -16.15
C LEU A 335 1.66 1.58 -17.02
N TRP A 336 2.70 0.78 -17.25
CA TRP A 336 3.83 1.13 -18.12
C TRP A 336 3.49 1.16 -19.63
N ASP A 337 2.40 0.53 -20.07
CA ASP A 337 1.90 0.64 -21.45
C ASP A 337 1.41 2.06 -21.74
N VAL A 338 0.94 2.80 -20.71
CA VAL A 338 0.47 4.17 -20.89
C VAL A 338 1.62 5.10 -21.26
N THR A 339 2.79 4.94 -20.66
CA THR A 339 3.99 5.71 -21.04
C THR A 339 4.40 5.42 -22.49
N ALA A 340 4.42 4.14 -22.90
CA ALA A 340 4.72 3.78 -24.29
C ALA A 340 3.70 4.37 -25.28
N THR A 341 2.42 4.33 -24.92
CA THR A 341 1.32 4.91 -25.71
C THR A 341 1.47 6.42 -25.85
N ILE A 342 1.84 7.15 -24.78
CA ILE A 342 2.08 8.60 -24.82
C ILE A 342 3.25 8.92 -25.76
N LEU A 343 4.39 8.22 -25.62
CA LEU A 343 5.56 8.46 -26.48
C LEU A 343 5.24 8.20 -27.95
N TYR A 344 4.53 7.10 -28.23
CA TYR A 344 4.05 6.79 -29.58
C TYR A 344 3.11 7.87 -30.12
N ALA A 345 2.17 8.36 -29.32
CA ALA A 345 1.23 9.39 -29.74
C ALA A 345 1.90 10.74 -30.06
N LEU A 346 3.04 11.03 -29.41
CA LEU A 346 3.88 12.20 -29.63
C LEU A 346 4.94 12.01 -30.73
N ASP A 347 4.91 10.88 -31.45
CA ASP A 347 5.89 10.54 -32.48
C ASP A 347 7.35 10.51 -31.93
N VAL A 348 7.50 10.17 -30.64
CA VAL A 348 8.79 10.01 -29.94
C VAL A 348 9.17 8.52 -29.89
N ALA A 349 10.42 8.21 -30.20
CA ALA A 349 10.92 6.84 -30.15
C ALA A 349 10.79 6.25 -28.73
N ILE A 350 10.15 5.08 -28.63
CA ILE A 350 10.02 4.34 -27.36
C ILE A 350 11.40 3.77 -26.99
N PRO A 351 11.95 4.09 -25.80
CA PRO A 351 13.22 3.53 -25.36
C PRO A 351 13.16 2.01 -25.26
N ALA A 352 14.21 1.32 -25.71
CA ALA A 352 14.28 -0.14 -25.69
C ALA A 352 14.23 -0.76 -24.27
N GLY A 353 14.51 0.04 -23.23
CA GLY A 353 14.43 -0.39 -21.83
C GLY A 353 13.08 -0.14 -21.16
N LEU A 354 12.05 0.29 -21.90
CA LEU A 354 10.69 0.44 -21.38
C LEU A 354 9.91 -0.85 -21.60
N ASP A 355 9.31 -1.40 -20.55
CA ASP A 355 8.46 -2.61 -20.63
C ASP A 355 7.12 -2.37 -21.35
N GLY A 356 6.74 -1.10 -21.49
CA GLY A 356 5.52 -0.62 -22.14
C GLY A 356 5.42 -0.99 -23.60
N ARG A 357 4.23 -1.42 -24.01
CA ARG A 357 3.83 -1.59 -25.40
C ARG A 357 2.62 -0.71 -25.74
N VAL A 358 2.41 -0.51 -27.05
CA VAL A 358 1.28 0.23 -27.63
C VAL A 358 0.15 -0.72 -28.00
#